data_AF-A0A699TL07-F1
#
_entry.id   AF-A0A699TL07-F1
#
_cell.length_a   1.000
_cell.length_b   1.000
_cell.length_c   1.000
_cell.angle_alpha   90.00
_cell.angle_beta   90.00
_cell.angle_gamma   90.00
#
_symmetry.space_group_name_H-M   'P 1'
#
loop_
_entity.id
_entity.type
_entity.pdbx_description
1 polymer ?
#
loop_
_entity_poly.entity_id
_entity_poly.type
_entity_poly.pdbx_seq_one_letter_code
_entity_poly.pdbx_strand_id
1 'polypeptide(L)'
;LPEDVYAAVDSCETAKEIWERVRQMMKGSDIGEQEKKEKLFNEWKKFTSTDGELIESYYHRFMQFMNDLKKKKHFSENIALNLKFLNNLQPEWKRHVTIVRQTKNLH
;
A
#
# COMPACT_ATOMS: atom_id res chain seq x y z
N LEU A 1 11.12 17.78 0.19
CA LEU A 1 11.31 17.56 -1.26
C LEU A 1 12.47 16.60 -1.41
N PRO A 2 12.41 15.58 -2.27
CA PRO A 2 13.59 14.78 -2.56
C PRO A 2 14.69 15.68 -3.15
N GLU A 3 15.96 15.36 -2.89
CA GLU A 3 17.13 16.23 -3.15
C GLU A 3 17.26 16.65 -4.62
N ASP A 4 16.82 15.79 -5.53
CA ASP A 4 16.75 15.99 -6.97
C ASP A 4 15.77 17.10 -7.36
N VAL A 5 14.67 17.26 -6.62
CA VAL A 5 13.73 18.36 -6.82
C VAL A 5 14.33 19.66 -6.30
N TYR A 6 14.97 19.66 -5.12
CA TYR A 6 15.58 20.87 -4.56
C TYR A 6 16.68 21.44 -5.47
N ALA A 7 17.60 20.59 -5.93
CA ALA A 7 18.67 20.99 -6.85
C ALA A 7 18.15 21.47 -8.22
N ALA A 8 16.99 20.99 -8.67
CA ALA A 8 16.42 21.38 -9.96
C ALA A 8 15.69 22.72 -9.96
N VAL A 9 15.24 23.20 -8.79
CA VAL A 9 14.60 24.52 -8.61
C VAL A 9 15.45 25.55 -7.87
N ASP A 10 16.61 25.17 -7.34
CA ASP A 10 17.57 26.08 -6.68
C ASP A 10 18.04 27.22 -7.59
N SER A 11 18.07 26.98 -8.90
CA SER A 11 18.43 28.00 -9.90
C SER A 11 17.23 28.81 -10.43
N CYS A 12 16.02 28.65 -9.88
CA CYS A 12 14.83 29.37 -10.33
C CYS A 12 14.59 30.60 -9.47
N GLU A 13 14.44 31.77 -10.11
CA GLU A 13 14.31 33.05 -9.41
C GLU A 13 12.84 33.43 -9.18
N THR A 14 11.93 32.87 -9.99
CA THR A 14 10.51 33.21 -9.94
C THR A 14 9.62 32.01 -9.61
N ALA A 15 8.50 32.28 -8.91
CA ALA A 15 7.49 31.27 -8.61
C ALA A 15 6.94 30.59 -9.89
N LYS A 16 6.93 31.31 -11.02
CA LYS A 16 6.52 30.79 -12.32
C LYS A 16 7.52 29.76 -12.86
N GLU A 17 8.81 30.06 -12.82
CA GLU A 17 9.86 29.11 -13.24
C GLU A 17 9.89 27.86 -12.38
N ILE A 18 9.76 28.03 -11.05
CA ILE A 18 9.65 26.91 -10.11
C ILE A 18 8.47 26.00 -10.51
N TRP A 19 7.30 26.58 -10.78
CA TRP A 19 6.12 25.84 -11.19
C TRP A 19 6.27 25.14 -12.55
N GLU A 20 6.87 25.82 -13.53
CA GLU A 20 7.14 25.27 -14.87
C GLU A 20 8.13 24.09 -14.79
N ARG A 21 9.16 24.21 -13.95
CA ARG A 21 10.19 23.18 -13.72
C ARG A 21 9.63 21.94 -13.04
N VAL A 22 8.83 22.13 -11.98
CA VAL A 22 8.10 21.05 -11.31
C VAL A 22 7.17 20.35 -12.30
N ARG A 23 6.40 21.11 -13.09
CA ARG A 23 5.51 20.55 -14.12
C ARG A 23 6.28 19.74 -15.18
N GLN A 24 7.49 20.15 -15.56
CA GLN A 24 8.33 19.41 -16.50
C GLN A 24 8.95 18.15 -15.89
N MET A 25 9.39 18.18 -14.64
CA MET A 25 9.84 16.97 -13.93
C MET A 25 8.72 15.95 -13.79
N MET A 26 7.48 16.41 -13.71
CA MET A 26 6.29 15.58 -13.63
C MET A 26 5.73 15.18 -15.00
N LYS A 27 6.30 15.63 -16.14
CA LYS A 27 5.87 15.19 -17.48
C LYS A 27 6.14 13.69 -17.64
N GLY A 28 5.07 12.90 -17.66
CA GLY A 28 5.11 11.44 -17.80
C GLY A 28 4.67 10.69 -16.54
N SER A 29 4.57 11.37 -15.40
CA SER A 29 3.90 10.87 -14.19
C SER A 29 2.50 11.49 -14.17
N ASP A 30 1.45 10.69 -14.35
CA ASP A 30 0.11 11.15 -14.01
C ASP A 30 0.07 11.31 -12.48
N ILE A 31 0.20 12.55 -12.02
CA ILE A 31 0.16 12.93 -10.61
C ILE A 31 -1.06 12.31 -9.94
N GLY A 32 -2.20 12.26 -10.64
CA GLY A 32 -3.42 11.63 -10.16
C GLY A 32 -3.30 10.10 -10.04
N GLU A 33 -2.49 9.43 -10.87
CA GLU A 33 -2.20 8.01 -10.75
C GLU A 33 -1.26 7.71 -9.56
N GLN A 34 -0.24 8.56 -9.37
CA GLN A 34 0.70 8.46 -8.24
C GLN A 34 -0.02 8.66 -6.90
N GLU A 35 -0.86 9.70 -6.78
CA GLU A 35 -1.67 9.96 -5.58
C GLU A 35 -2.65 8.81 -5.29
N LYS A 36 -3.27 8.23 -6.33
CA LYS A 36 -4.14 7.05 -6.17
C LYS A 36 -3.37 5.84 -5.67
N LYS A 37 -2.15 5.60 -6.18
CA LYS A 37 -1.27 4.51 -5.69
C LYS A 37 -0.85 4.75 -4.24
N GLU A 38 -0.46 5.97 -3.90
CA GLU A 38 -0.04 6.34 -2.54
C GLU A 38 -1.19 6.20 -1.53
N LYS A 39 -2.40 6.65 -1.91
CA LYS A 39 -3.60 6.47 -1.08
C LYS A 39 -3.89 4.99 -0.82
N LEU A 40 -3.87 4.16 -1.86
CA LEU A 40 -4.07 2.71 -1.73
C LEU A 40 -2.99 2.06 -0.86
N PHE A 41 -1.73 2.50 -0.99
CA PHE A 41 -0.64 2.00 -0.16
C PHE A 41 -0.80 2.40 1.31
N ASN A 42 -1.29 3.60 1.59
CA ASN A 42 -1.59 4.08 2.93
C ASN A 42 -2.77 3.33 3.55
N GLU A 43 -3.84 3.09 2.79
CA GLU A 43 -4.96 2.22 3.19
C GLU A 43 -4.47 0.80 3.49
N TRP A 44 -3.62 0.24 2.62
CA TRP A 44 -2.98 -1.06 2.84
C TRP A 44 -2.10 -1.12 4.09
N LYS A 45 -1.32 -0.07 4.39
CA LYS A 45 -0.53 0.02 5.63
C LYS A 45 -1.40 -0.02 6.87
N LYS A 46 -2.57 0.62 6.81
CA LYS A 46 -3.52 0.70 7.93
C LYS A 46 -4.51 -0.48 7.98
N PHE A 47 -4.53 -1.33 6.95
CA PHE A 47 -5.46 -2.45 6.88
C PHE A 47 -5.12 -3.53 7.91
N THR A 48 -5.85 -3.54 9.01
CA THR A 48 -5.71 -4.48 10.11
C THR A 48 -7.08 -4.89 10.64
N SER A 49 -7.14 -6.03 11.32
CA SER A 49 -8.36 -6.42 12.03
C SER A 49 -8.61 -5.45 13.18
N THR A 50 -9.86 -5.09 13.42
CA THR A 50 -10.26 -4.24 14.57
C THR A 50 -10.76 -5.11 15.73
N ASP A 51 -10.69 -4.62 16.96
CA ASP A 51 -11.17 -5.36 18.15
C ASP A 51 -12.64 -5.76 18.00
N GLY A 52 -12.95 -7.02 18.33
CA GLY A 52 -14.30 -7.58 18.17
C GLY A 52 -14.73 -7.90 16.74
N GLU A 53 -13.87 -7.66 15.72
CA GLU A 53 -14.16 -8.07 14.34
C GLU A 53 -14.10 -9.60 14.20
N LEU A 54 -15.16 -10.19 13.63
CA LEU A 54 -15.17 -11.60 13.26
C LEU A 54 -14.19 -11.85 12.10
N ILE A 55 -13.47 -12.97 12.10
CA ILE A 55 -12.54 -13.29 11.00
C ILE A 55 -13.23 -13.36 9.65
N GLU A 56 -14.49 -13.79 9.61
CA GLU A 56 -15.24 -13.84 8.36
C GLU A 56 -15.45 -12.43 7.80
N SER A 57 -15.80 -11.48 8.67
CA SER A 57 -15.90 -10.06 8.32
C SER A 57 -14.55 -9.51 7.86
N TYR A 58 -13.46 -9.79 8.59
CA TYR A 58 -12.11 -9.37 8.22
C TYR A 58 -11.67 -9.94 6.87
N TYR A 59 -11.89 -11.24 6.65
CA TYR A 59 -11.59 -11.92 5.40
C TYR A 59 -12.41 -11.35 4.24
N HIS A 60 -13.69 -11.06 4.46
CA HIS A 60 -14.54 -10.44 3.46
C HIS A 60 -14.01 -9.06 3.04
N ARG A 61 -13.67 -8.19 4.00
CA ARG A 61 -13.08 -6.87 3.71
C ARG A 61 -11.74 -7.00 2.99
N PHE A 62 -10.91 -7.96 3.40
CA PHE A 62 -9.64 -8.23 2.75
C PHE A 62 -9.85 -8.65 1.28
N MET A 63 -10.80 -9.55 1.01
CA MET A 63 -11.12 -10.00 -0.34
C MET A 63 -11.66 -8.89 -1.22
N GLN A 64 -12.50 -8.00 -0.69
CA GLN A 64 -12.96 -6.79 -1.40
C GLN A 64 -11.80 -5.88 -1.76
N PHE A 65 -10.94 -5.57 -0.78
CA PHE A 65 -9.74 -4.74 -0.97
C PHE A 65 -8.80 -5.34 -2.04
N MET A 66 -8.60 -6.65 -2.02
CA MET A 66 -7.81 -7.38 -3.01
C MET A 66 -8.40 -7.33 -4.42
N ASN A 67 -9.72 -7.42 -4.55
CA ASN A 67 -10.40 -7.30 -5.84
C ASN A 67 -10.24 -5.89 -6.44
N ASP A 68 -10.29 -4.86 -5.60
CA ASP A 68 -10.08 -3.48 -6.04
C ASP A 68 -8.64 -3.21 -6.49
N LEU A 69 -7.65 -3.80 -5.80
CA LEU A 69 -6.25 -3.74 -6.22
C LEU A 69 -6.02 -4.44 -7.56
N LYS A 70 -6.59 -5.63 -7.76
CA LYS A 70 -6.49 -6.40 -9.01
C LYS A 70 -7.09 -5.66 -10.20
N LYS A 71 -8.29 -5.07 -10.03
CA LYS A 71 -8.95 -4.29 -11.08
C LYS A 71 -8.14 -3.08 -11.54
N LYS A 72 -7.40 -2.46 -10.62
CA LYS A 72 -6.61 -1.27 -10.90
C LYS A 72 -5.24 -1.57 -11.55
N LYS A 73 -4.90 -2.85 -11.83
CA LYS A 73 -3.61 -3.30 -12.42
C LYS A 73 -2.35 -2.77 -11.71
N HIS A 74 -2.47 -2.25 -10.49
CA HIS A 74 -1.39 -1.51 -9.82
C HIS A 74 -0.51 -2.39 -8.90
N PHE A 75 -0.85 -3.67 -8.72
CA PHE A 75 -0.10 -4.58 -7.85
C PHE A 75 -0.03 -5.98 -8.45
N SER A 76 1.19 -6.48 -8.66
CA SER A 76 1.45 -7.91 -8.94
C SER A 76 1.75 -8.67 -7.64
N GLU A 77 1.17 -9.87 -7.56
CA GLU A 77 1.46 -11.00 -6.67
C GLU A 77 0.80 -11.14 -5.29
N ASN A 78 0.13 -12.29 -5.14
CA ASN A 78 -0.68 -12.73 -4.01
C ASN A 78 0.13 -13.12 -2.76
N ILE A 79 1.44 -13.41 -2.85
CA ILE A 79 2.23 -13.98 -1.72
C ILE A 79 2.50 -12.93 -0.64
N ALA A 80 2.99 -11.75 -1.01
CA ALA A 80 3.22 -10.66 -0.06
C ALA A 80 1.91 -10.19 0.61
N LEU A 81 0.80 -10.26 -0.13
CA LEU A 81 -0.53 -9.89 0.35
C LEU A 81 -1.06 -10.92 1.37
N ASN A 82 -0.89 -12.22 1.09
CA ASN A 82 -1.26 -13.29 2.02
C ASN A 82 -0.42 -13.29 3.30
N LEU A 83 0.89 -13.02 3.20
CA LEU A 83 1.75 -12.89 4.37
C LEU A 83 1.33 -11.71 5.25
N LYS A 84 0.95 -10.59 4.64
CA LYS A 84 0.48 -9.42 5.37
C LYS A 84 -0.89 -9.63 6.02
N PHE A 85 -1.82 -10.33 5.35
CA PHE A 85 -3.08 -10.76 5.97
C PHE A 85 -2.83 -11.49 7.28
N LEU A 86 -1.94 -12.49 7.27
CA LEU A 86 -1.61 -13.29 8.45
C LEU A 86 -0.92 -12.47 9.54
N ASN A 87 -0.09 -11.49 9.17
CA ASN A 87 0.61 -10.61 10.11
C ASN A 87 -0.31 -9.57 10.77
N ASN A 88 -1.46 -9.27 10.17
CA ASN A 88 -2.38 -8.23 10.63
C ASN A 88 -3.64 -8.78 11.33
N LEU A 89 -3.68 -10.09 11.59
CA LEU A 89 -4.68 -10.71 12.47
C LEU A 89 -4.46 -10.29 13.93
N GLN A 90 -5.55 -10.29 14.71
CA GLN A 90 -5.47 -10.06 16.16
C GLN A 90 -4.64 -11.16 16.85
N PRO A 91 -4.02 -10.87 18.02
CA PRO A 91 -3.13 -11.79 18.73
C PRO A 91 -3.74 -13.19 19.00
N GLU A 92 -5.03 -13.24 19.30
CA GLU A 92 -5.79 -14.45 19.61
C GLU A 92 -5.77 -15.41 18.42
N TRP A 93 -5.90 -14.86 17.21
CA TRP A 93 -5.94 -15.59 15.95
C TRP A 93 -4.51 -15.92 15.46
N LYS A 94 -3.54 -15.05 15.76
CA LYS A 94 -2.11 -15.31 15.49
C LYS A 94 -1.61 -16.55 16.22
N ARG A 95 -2.10 -16.82 17.44
CA ARG A 95 -1.76 -18.04 18.18
C ARG A 95 -2.23 -19.29 17.41
N HIS A 96 -3.46 -19.27 16.90
CA HIS A 96 -3.98 -20.38 16.09
C HIS A 96 -3.23 -20.54 14.75
N VAL A 97 -2.88 -19.45 14.07
CA VAL A 97 -2.08 -19.50 12.83
C VAL A 97 -0.68 -20.04 13.09
N THR A 98 -0.05 -19.66 14.19
CA THR A 98 1.29 -20.14 14.59
C THR A 98 1.28 -21.63 14.89
N ILE A 99 0.28 -22.09 15.65
CA ILE A 99 0.07 -23.50 15.94
C ILE A 99 -0.18 -24.29 14.65
N VAL A 100 -1.02 -23.80 13.74
CA VAL A 100 -1.27 -24.46 12.44
C VAL A 100 0.00 -24.50 11.59
N ARG A 101 0.80 -23.44 11.54
CA ARG A 101 2.09 -23.42 10.80
C ARG A 101 3.10 -24.42 11.36
N GLN A 102 3.19 -24.54 12.69
CA GLN A 102 4.09 -25.47 13.35
C GLN A 102 3.60 -26.92 13.27
N THR A 103 2.30 -27.16 13.41
CA THR A 103 1.71 -28.52 13.32
C THR A 103 1.60 -29.02 11.89
N LYS A 104 1.41 -28.14 10.91
CA LYS A 104 1.35 -28.52 9.50
C LYS A 104 2.72 -28.65 8.83
N ASN A 105 3.86 -28.51 9.54
CA ASN A 105 5.24 -28.69 9.04
C ASN A 105 5.25 -29.21 7.59
N LEU A 106 5.11 -28.26 6.65
CA LEU A 106 5.27 -28.49 5.23
C LEU A 106 6.78 -28.64 5.06
N HIS A 107 7.27 -29.84 5.34
CA HIS A 107 8.52 -30.33 4.81
C HIS A 107 8.28 -30.82 3.39
#